data_AF-A0A9J6FA18-F1
#
_entry.id   AF-A0A9J6FA18-F1
#
_cell.length_a   1.000
_cell.length_b   1.000
_cell.length_c   1.000
_cell.angle_alpha   90.00
_cell.angle_beta   90.00
_cell.angle_gamma   90.00
#
_symmetry.space_group_name_H-M   'P 1'
#
loop_
_entity.id
_entity.type
_entity.pdbx_description
1 polymer ?
#
loop_
_entity_poly.entity_id
_entity_poly.type
_entity_poly.pdbx_seq_one_letter_code
_entity_poly.pdbx_strand_id
1 'polypeptide(L)'
;MASVMKPQRKSTCFVPLCSCGYHSNRDNVSLFKAPTDPSRLSEWEKLIKRVDRELAPNAVAFAKQFDDTCIDRSFKIPVSGVVNEISHNKVRLKLDDVPTVFEGYVIHLIPKVVSKRKVRDLCKQEPVAKRRRLTTETVDEETTENVAAPEENDRSFDLPEPLGENRAAPQLAKLSEGHAFGSLSTPATWIKLATAPTDTLPYVICQTQANDFSHLTIERMVQFAKPVPERGSVLATVYLRRWEQSKHVVTSRQGAEPLIKNLCDDPILWVWY
;
A
#
# COMPACT_ATOMS: atom_id res chain seq x y z
N MET A 1 -15.38 22.37 -13.44
CA MET A 1 -14.65 21.30 -12.70
C MET A 1 -13.91 20.46 -13.72
N ALA A 2 -12.60 20.26 -13.57
CA ALA A 2 -11.86 19.36 -14.46
C ALA A 2 -12.16 17.90 -14.11
N SER A 3 -12.68 17.12 -15.07
CA SER A 3 -12.86 15.68 -14.87
C SER A 3 -11.49 15.00 -14.89
N VAL A 4 -11.05 14.48 -13.75
CA VAL A 4 -9.78 13.75 -13.63
C VAL A 4 -9.90 12.43 -14.39
N MET A 5 -9.52 12.45 -15.67
CA MET A 5 -9.50 11.27 -16.52
C MET A 5 -8.57 10.21 -15.92
N LYS A 6 -9.17 9.17 -15.34
CA LYS A 6 -8.43 8.02 -14.79
C LYS A 6 -7.66 7.36 -15.94
N PRO A 7 -6.32 7.19 -15.85
CA PRO A 7 -5.54 6.65 -16.95
C PRO A 7 -6.03 5.25 -17.32
N GLN A 8 -6.32 5.06 -18.61
CA GLN A 8 -6.77 3.78 -19.13
C GLN A 8 -5.71 2.70 -18.87
N ARG A 9 -6.16 1.53 -18.40
CA ARG A 9 -5.29 0.39 -18.10
C ARG A 9 -5.15 -0.43 -19.37
N LYS A 10 -3.92 -0.85 -19.69
CA LYS A 10 -3.70 -1.83 -20.76
C LYS A 10 -4.21 -3.20 -20.28
N SER A 11 -4.94 -3.90 -21.14
CA SER A 11 -5.50 -5.24 -20.88
C SER A 11 -4.50 -6.37 -21.16
N THR A 12 -3.58 -6.15 -22.10
CA THR A 12 -2.51 -7.07 -22.49
C THR A 12 -1.39 -7.09 -21.47
N CYS A 13 -0.81 -8.28 -21.22
CA CYS A 13 0.37 -8.43 -20.37
C CYS A 13 1.54 -7.56 -20.88
N PHE A 14 2.36 -7.04 -19.96
CA PHE A 14 3.65 -6.44 -20.34
C PHE A 14 4.74 -7.47 -20.60
N VAL A 15 4.67 -8.64 -19.96
CA VAL A 15 5.64 -9.73 -20.20
C VAL A 15 5.49 -10.22 -21.65
N PRO A 16 6.56 -10.21 -22.48
CA PRO A 16 6.49 -10.67 -23.86
C PRO A 16 6.21 -12.18 -23.93
N LEU A 17 5.64 -12.63 -25.05
CA LEU A 17 5.15 -14.01 -25.29
C LEU A 17 4.02 -14.48 -24.37
N CYS A 18 3.71 -13.77 -23.29
CA CYS A 18 2.55 -14.04 -22.43
C CYS A 18 1.23 -13.81 -23.19
N SER A 19 0.47 -14.88 -23.45
CA SER A 19 -0.81 -14.82 -24.18
C SER A 19 -1.98 -14.26 -23.36
N CYS A 20 -1.78 -13.93 -22.08
CA CYS A 20 -2.83 -13.43 -21.21
C CYS A 20 -3.28 -12.02 -21.62
N GLY A 21 -4.59 -11.80 -21.69
CA GLY A 21 -5.20 -10.51 -22.08
C GLY A 21 -5.34 -10.29 -23.59
N TYR A 22 -4.91 -11.24 -24.42
CA TYR A 22 -5.28 -11.28 -25.85
C TYR A 22 -6.68 -11.90 -26.02
N HIS A 23 -7.45 -11.44 -27.00
CA HIS A 23 -8.84 -11.87 -27.23
C HIS A 23 -9.00 -13.38 -27.50
N SER A 24 -7.95 -14.05 -27.98
CA SER A 24 -7.90 -15.51 -28.16
C SER A 24 -7.82 -16.29 -26.86
N ASN A 25 -7.30 -15.69 -25.77
CA ASN A 25 -7.16 -16.33 -24.47
C ASN A 25 -8.36 -15.97 -23.57
N ARG A 26 -9.09 -16.99 -23.11
CA ARG A 26 -10.29 -16.84 -22.26
C ARG A 26 -10.02 -17.03 -20.76
N ASP A 27 -8.76 -17.21 -20.37
CA ASP A 27 -8.38 -17.41 -18.97
C ASP A 27 -8.61 -16.12 -18.15
N ASN A 28 -9.54 -16.17 -17.19
CA ASN A 28 -9.83 -15.08 -16.26
C ASN A 28 -8.76 -14.95 -15.15
N VAL A 29 -7.52 -14.66 -15.54
CA VAL A 29 -6.37 -14.54 -14.62
C VAL A 29 -6.33 -13.16 -13.96
N SER A 30 -6.00 -13.11 -12.67
CA SER A 30 -5.86 -11.85 -11.93
C SER A 30 -4.76 -10.95 -12.51
N LEU A 31 -5.04 -9.64 -12.52
CA LEU A 31 -4.19 -8.58 -13.06
C LEU A 31 -3.55 -7.74 -11.95
N PHE A 32 -2.22 -7.73 -11.91
CA PHE A 32 -1.42 -6.84 -11.08
C PHE A 32 -0.85 -5.68 -11.91
N LYS A 33 -0.69 -4.52 -11.30
CA LYS A 33 -0.01 -3.36 -11.92
C LYS A 33 1.48 -3.43 -11.66
N ALA A 34 2.27 -2.78 -12.51
CA ALA A 34 3.63 -2.37 -12.14
C ALA A 34 3.62 -1.51 -10.85
N PRO A 35 4.69 -1.57 -10.02
CA PRO A 35 4.86 -0.68 -8.87
C PRO A 35 4.82 0.80 -9.30
N THR A 36 4.38 1.68 -8.39
CA THR A 36 4.53 3.14 -8.56
C THR A 36 5.97 3.56 -8.24
N ASP A 37 6.64 2.81 -7.37
CA ASP A 37 7.93 3.16 -6.78
C ASP A 37 9.07 2.92 -7.79
N PRO A 38 9.89 3.94 -8.11
CA PRO A 38 10.83 3.88 -9.24
C PRO A 38 11.89 2.78 -9.07
N SER A 39 12.36 2.53 -7.84
CA SER A 39 13.33 1.48 -7.54
C SER A 39 12.79 0.09 -7.92
N ARG A 40 11.54 -0.21 -7.57
CA ARG A 40 10.90 -1.51 -7.79
C ARG A 40 10.36 -1.67 -9.21
N LEU A 41 9.95 -0.57 -9.85
CA LEU A 41 9.72 -0.54 -11.30
C LEU A 41 11.00 -0.89 -12.06
N SER A 42 12.15 -0.33 -11.65
CA SER A 42 13.45 -0.67 -12.24
C SER A 42 13.84 -2.15 -12.02
N GLU A 43 13.48 -2.77 -10.90
CA GLU A 43 13.65 -4.22 -10.68
C GLU A 43 12.77 -5.06 -11.61
N TRP A 44 11.49 -4.71 -11.76
CA TRP A 44 10.60 -5.35 -12.72
C TRP A 44 11.11 -5.22 -14.15
N GLU A 45 11.68 -4.06 -14.53
CA GLU A 45 12.23 -3.83 -15.88
C GLU A 45 13.52 -4.62 -16.14
N LYS A 46 14.39 -4.76 -15.13
CA LYS A 46 15.61 -5.60 -15.20
C LYS A 46 15.28 -7.09 -15.38
N LEU A 47 14.13 -7.54 -14.88
CA LEU A 47 13.63 -8.91 -14.99
C LEU A 47 12.86 -9.13 -16.29
N ILE A 48 11.82 -8.33 -16.55
CA ILE A 48 11.00 -8.38 -17.79
C ILE A 48 11.73 -7.66 -18.94
N LYS A 49 12.86 -8.23 -19.36
CA LYS A 49 13.67 -7.64 -20.44
C LYS A 49 12.89 -7.57 -21.75
N ARG A 50 12.52 -6.35 -22.15
CA ARG A 50 12.00 -5.97 -23.47
C ARG A 50 12.92 -4.94 -24.11
N VAL A 51 13.08 -5.05 -25.42
CA VAL A 51 13.83 -4.09 -26.26
C VAL A 51 12.87 -3.20 -27.06
N ASP A 52 11.63 -3.67 -27.25
CA ASP A 52 10.60 -2.99 -28.04
C ASP A 52 9.79 -1.95 -27.25
N ARG A 53 9.84 -1.98 -25.90
CA ARG A 53 9.04 -1.11 -25.03
C ARG A 53 9.50 -1.08 -23.57
N GLU A 54 9.57 0.13 -23.01
CA GLU A 54 9.83 0.43 -21.59
C GLU A 54 8.64 0.14 -20.64
N LEU A 55 8.95 -0.09 -19.36
CA LEU A 55 7.97 -0.42 -18.31
C LEU A 55 7.29 0.83 -17.73
N ALA A 56 6.31 1.40 -18.44
CA ALA A 56 5.48 2.47 -17.90
C ALA A 56 4.64 2.03 -16.66
N PRO A 57 4.39 2.89 -15.65
CA PRO A 57 3.56 2.56 -14.46
C PRO A 57 2.09 2.18 -14.73
N ASN A 58 1.61 2.30 -15.97
CA ASN A 58 0.30 1.81 -16.41
C ASN A 58 0.34 0.38 -17.00
N ALA A 59 1.51 -0.24 -17.03
CA ALA A 59 1.70 -1.64 -17.39
C ALA A 59 1.10 -2.59 -16.35
N VAL A 60 0.83 -3.82 -16.80
CA VAL A 60 0.26 -4.89 -15.99
C VAL A 60 1.00 -6.20 -16.22
N ALA A 61 1.07 -7.01 -15.19
CA ALA A 61 1.50 -8.41 -15.25
C ALA A 61 0.35 -9.28 -14.71
N PHE A 62 0.13 -10.43 -15.33
CA PHE A 62 -0.87 -11.38 -14.88
C PHE A 62 -0.32 -12.28 -13.76
N ALA A 63 -1.20 -12.82 -12.91
CA ALA A 63 -0.83 -13.66 -11.77
C ALA A 63 0.04 -14.87 -12.16
N LYS A 64 -0.14 -15.46 -13.35
CA LYS A 64 0.71 -16.53 -13.91
C LYS A 64 2.20 -16.17 -14.07
N GLN A 65 2.62 -14.92 -13.82
CA GLN A 65 4.01 -14.47 -13.95
C GLN A 65 4.74 -14.36 -12.60
N PHE A 66 4.04 -14.69 -11.51
CA PHE A 66 4.56 -14.71 -10.15
C PHE A 66 4.44 -16.13 -9.61
N ASP A 67 5.25 -16.48 -8.60
CA ASP A 67 5.00 -17.69 -7.82
C ASP A 67 3.71 -17.48 -6.99
N ASP A 68 2.95 -18.54 -6.76
CA ASP A 68 1.77 -18.48 -5.89
C ASP A 68 2.15 -18.16 -4.44
N THR A 69 3.41 -18.40 -4.03
CA THR A 69 3.93 -17.92 -2.74
C THR A 69 4.00 -16.39 -2.63
N CYS A 70 4.07 -15.66 -3.75
CA CYS A 70 4.08 -14.18 -3.81
C CYS A 70 2.67 -13.55 -3.76
N ILE A 71 1.62 -14.39 -3.82
CA ILE A 71 0.24 -13.95 -4.08
C ILE A 71 -0.64 -14.12 -2.83
N ASP A 72 -1.06 -13.01 -2.24
CA ASP A 72 -2.02 -12.99 -1.14
C ASP A 72 -3.44 -13.23 -1.67
N ARG A 73 -3.87 -14.49 -1.64
CA ARG A 73 -5.24 -14.93 -1.94
C ARG A 73 -6.17 -14.88 -0.72
N SER A 74 -5.62 -14.94 0.48
CA SER A 74 -6.33 -15.01 1.75
C SER A 74 -5.54 -14.30 2.86
N PHE A 75 -6.23 -13.91 3.93
CA PHE A 75 -5.62 -13.37 5.15
C PHE A 75 -5.94 -14.27 6.33
N LYS A 76 -4.93 -14.51 7.18
CA LYS A 76 -5.02 -15.38 8.36
C LYS A 76 -5.16 -14.53 9.60
N ILE A 77 -6.30 -14.63 10.28
CA ILE A 77 -6.53 -13.97 11.57
C ILE A 77 -6.61 -15.05 12.66
N PRO A 78 -5.73 -15.01 13.67
CA PRO A 78 -5.93 -15.79 14.89
C PRO A 78 -7.12 -15.20 15.67
N VAL A 79 -8.21 -15.95 15.78
CA VAL A 79 -9.37 -15.63 16.60
C VAL A 79 -9.49 -16.70 17.68
N SER A 80 -9.40 -16.31 18.95
CA SER A 80 -9.50 -17.24 20.10
C SER A 80 -8.56 -18.45 20.02
N GLY A 81 -7.35 -18.26 19.46
CA GLY A 81 -6.34 -19.32 19.27
C GLY A 81 -6.51 -20.16 18.00
N VAL A 82 -7.65 -20.04 17.29
CA VAL A 82 -7.89 -20.71 16.00
C VAL A 82 -7.48 -19.77 14.86
N VAL A 83 -6.65 -20.25 13.93
CA VAL A 83 -6.25 -19.46 12.75
C VAL A 83 -7.32 -19.57 11.68
N ASN A 84 -8.20 -18.57 11.61
CA ASN A 84 -9.22 -18.47 10.59
C ASN A 84 -8.61 -17.87 9.31
N GLU A 85 -8.76 -18.57 8.18
CA GLU A 85 -8.30 -18.13 6.88
C GLU A 85 -9.48 -17.57 6.06
N ILE A 86 -9.45 -16.28 5.76
CA ILE A 86 -10.51 -15.59 5.03
C ILE A 86 -10.01 -15.22 3.63
N SER A 87 -10.69 -15.72 2.59
CA SER A 87 -10.37 -15.43 1.19
C SER A 87 -10.58 -13.95 0.85
N HIS A 88 -9.61 -13.33 0.17
CA HIS A 88 -9.80 -11.98 -0.37
C HIS A 88 -10.73 -12.01 -1.59
N ASN A 89 -11.79 -11.19 -1.57
CA ASN A 89 -12.64 -10.91 -2.75
C ASN A 89 -11.84 -10.33 -3.94
N LYS A 90 -10.63 -9.81 -3.69
CA LYS A 90 -9.66 -9.50 -4.73
C LYS A 90 -8.26 -9.92 -4.32
N VAL A 91 -7.69 -10.85 -5.08
CA VAL A 91 -6.30 -11.29 -5.01
C VAL A 91 -5.33 -10.10 -5.06
N ARG A 92 -4.29 -10.13 -4.22
CA ARG A 92 -3.23 -9.11 -4.16
C ARG A 92 -1.88 -9.76 -4.40
N LEU A 93 -0.92 -8.98 -4.91
CA LEU A 93 0.49 -9.31 -4.79
C LEU A 93 0.97 -8.77 -3.44
N LYS A 94 1.90 -9.47 -2.78
CA LYS A 94 2.60 -8.94 -1.60
C LYS A 94 3.35 -7.65 -1.95
N LEU A 95 3.68 -6.86 -0.93
CA LEU A 95 4.18 -5.50 -1.13
C LEU A 95 5.39 -5.45 -2.08
N ASP A 96 6.38 -6.29 -1.83
CA ASP A 96 7.72 -6.18 -2.45
C ASP A 96 8.00 -7.17 -3.60
N ASP A 97 7.11 -8.13 -3.85
CA ASP A 97 7.36 -9.22 -4.81
C ASP A 97 7.47 -8.79 -6.29
N VAL A 98 8.15 -9.64 -7.07
CA VAL A 98 8.54 -9.40 -8.46
C VAL A 98 8.18 -10.57 -9.39
N PRO A 99 7.96 -10.32 -10.70
CA PRO A 99 7.64 -11.39 -11.65
C PRO A 99 8.85 -12.33 -11.77
N THR A 100 8.60 -13.61 -11.56
CA THR A 100 9.63 -14.66 -11.44
C THR A 100 9.36 -15.83 -12.38
N VAL A 101 8.10 -16.02 -12.80
CA VAL A 101 7.67 -17.11 -13.69
C VAL A 101 7.55 -16.58 -15.11
N PHE A 102 8.38 -17.09 -16.01
CA PHE A 102 8.47 -16.63 -17.40
C PHE A 102 8.32 -17.81 -18.38
N GLU A 103 7.12 -18.40 -18.41
CA GLU A 103 6.78 -19.46 -19.36
C GLU A 103 6.96 -19.00 -20.82
N GLY A 104 7.65 -19.80 -21.63
CA GLY A 104 7.89 -19.50 -23.05
C GLY A 104 8.95 -18.43 -23.34
N TYR A 105 9.53 -17.76 -22.33
CA TYR A 105 10.68 -16.87 -22.55
C TYR A 105 11.86 -17.63 -23.13
N VAL A 106 12.47 -17.12 -24.20
CA VAL A 106 13.67 -17.75 -24.75
C VAL A 106 14.80 -17.59 -23.74
N ILE A 107 15.46 -18.71 -23.40
CA ILE A 107 16.38 -18.82 -22.25
C ILE A 107 17.55 -17.81 -22.29
N HIS A 108 17.90 -17.29 -23.48
CA HIS A 108 18.93 -16.27 -23.64
C HIS A 108 18.47 -14.84 -23.29
N LEU A 109 17.16 -14.56 -23.26
CA LEU A 109 16.59 -13.27 -22.86
C LEU A 109 16.37 -13.17 -21.35
N ILE A 110 16.17 -14.30 -20.66
CA ILE A 110 16.07 -14.33 -19.20
C ILE A 110 17.43 -13.90 -18.62
N PRO A 111 17.50 -12.89 -17.73
CA PRO A 111 18.72 -12.61 -17.00
C PRO A 111 19.09 -13.84 -16.14
N LYS A 112 20.13 -14.58 -16.55
CA LYS A 112 20.69 -15.65 -15.74
C LYS A 112 21.07 -15.08 -14.38
N VAL A 113 20.36 -15.51 -13.32
CA VAL A 113 20.66 -15.11 -11.95
C VAL A 113 22.12 -15.50 -11.67
N VAL A 114 23.00 -14.51 -11.59
CA VAL A 114 24.42 -14.74 -11.37
C VAL A 114 24.56 -15.22 -9.94
N SER A 115 24.61 -16.55 -9.75
CA SER A 115 24.83 -17.19 -8.46
C SER A 115 25.96 -16.48 -7.74
N LYS A 116 25.66 -15.83 -6.60
CA LYS A 116 26.61 -15.02 -5.84
C LYS A 116 27.89 -15.83 -5.64
N ARG A 117 28.94 -15.47 -6.38
CA ARG A 117 30.18 -16.26 -6.48
C ARG A 117 30.70 -16.46 -5.06
N LYS A 118 30.74 -17.71 -4.58
CA LYS A 118 31.18 -18.02 -3.20
C LYS A 118 32.47 -17.26 -2.94
N VAL A 119 32.40 -16.31 -2.00
CA VAL A 119 33.54 -15.46 -1.67
C VAL A 119 34.68 -16.38 -1.27
N ARG A 120 35.77 -16.36 -2.04
CA ARG A 120 36.96 -17.13 -1.68
C ARG A 120 37.57 -16.44 -0.48
N ASP A 121 37.54 -17.14 0.65
CA ASP A 121 38.13 -16.68 1.90
C ASP A 121 39.65 -16.74 1.76
N LEU A 122 40.24 -15.69 1.18
CA LEU A 122 41.65 -15.64 0.78
C LEU A 122 42.59 -15.88 1.97
N CYS A 123 42.19 -15.46 3.17
CA CYS A 123 42.92 -15.68 4.42
C CYS A 123 42.97 -17.16 4.86
N LYS A 124 42.16 -18.04 4.25
CA LYS A 124 42.18 -19.51 4.48
C LYS A 124 42.87 -20.28 3.35
N GLN A 125 43.49 -19.61 2.39
CA GLN A 125 44.31 -20.27 1.38
C GLN A 125 45.72 -20.49 1.93
N GLU A 126 46.02 -21.73 2.35
CA GLU A 126 47.41 -22.13 2.58
C GLU A 126 48.25 -21.83 1.32
N PRO A 127 49.49 -21.33 1.48
CA PRO A 127 50.32 -20.94 0.35
C PRO A 127 50.73 -22.18 -0.45
N VAL A 128 49.99 -22.45 -1.52
CA VAL A 128 50.23 -23.58 -2.44
C VAL A 128 51.70 -23.59 -2.85
N ALA A 129 52.42 -24.65 -2.45
CA ALA A 129 53.86 -24.75 -2.64
C ALA A 129 54.22 -24.51 -4.12
N LYS A 130 55.00 -23.45 -4.38
CA LYS A 130 55.33 -23.00 -5.73
C LYS A 130 56.13 -24.07 -6.47
N ARG A 131 55.45 -24.94 -7.23
CA ARG A 131 56.07 -25.97 -8.06
C ARG A 131 56.81 -25.27 -9.21
N ARG A 132 58.09 -24.99 -8.97
CA ARG A 132 59.03 -24.22 -9.79
C ARG A 132 59.07 -24.75 -11.23
N ARG A 133 58.24 -24.18 -12.11
CA ARG A 133 58.42 -24.34 -13.56
C ARG A 133 59.65 -23.55 -13.96
N LEU A 134 60.57 -24.24 -14.65
CA LEU A 134 61.61 -23.59 -15.42
C LEU A 134 60.92 -22.97 -16.64
N THR A 135 61.06 -21.67 -16.82
CA THR A 135 60.47 -20.93 -17.94
C THR A 135 61.62 -20.33 -18.73
N THR A 136 61.69 -20.66 -20.02
CA THR A 136 62.70 -20.12 -20.94
C THR A 136 62.37 -18.66 -21.29
N GLU A 137 63.41 -17.86 -21.51
CA GLU A 137 63.31 -16.44 -21.81
C GLU A 137 63.14 -16.19 -23.31
N THR A 138 62.26 -15.25 -23.66
CA THR A 138 62.32 -14.43 -24.88
C THR A 138 61.86 -13.02 -24.51
N VAL A 139 62.55 -12.00 -25.03
CA VAL A 139 62.49 -10.60 -24.58
C VAL A 139 61.54 -9.78 -25.50
N ASP A 140 61.46 -8.48 -25.21
CA ASP A 140 60.94 -7.32 -25.96
C ASP A 140 59.72 -6.71 -25.23
N GLU A 141 59.77 -5.49 -24.64
CA GLU A 141 60.02 -4.13 -25.21
C GLU A 141 58.97 -3.75 -26.29
N GLU A 142 58.35 -2.56 -26.35
CA GLU A 142 58.37 -1.30 -25.56
C GLU A 142 57.02 -0.53 -25.85
N THR A 143 56.57 0.62 -25.31
CA THR A 143 57.03 1.67 -24.34
C THR A 143 55.78 2.42 -23.75
N THR A 144 55.99 3.36 -22.79
CA THR A 144 55.23 4.62 -22.50
C THR A 144 53.69 4.66 -22.30
N GLU A 145 53.09 5.77 -21.81
CA GLU A 145 53.30 6.55 -20.57
C GLU A 145 52.13 7.55 -20.36
N ASN A 146 51.89 7.98 -19.10
CA ASN A 146 51.21 9.21 -18.64
C ASN A 146 49.77 9.57 -19.11
N VAL A 147 48.94 10.06 -18.17
CA VAL A 147 48.59 11.50 -17.99
C VAL A 147 47.45 11.70 -16.97
N ALA A 148 47.67 12.64 -16.04
CA ALA A 148 46.76 13.47 -15.22
C ALA A 148 45.33 13.02 -14.84
N ALA A 149 45.07 13.05 -13.53
CA ALA A 149 43.87 13.67 -12.93
C ALA A 149 44.22 15.15 -12.57
N PRO A 150 43.29 16.02 -12.09
CA PRO A 150 41.89 15.82 -11.73
C PRO A 150 40.92 16.82 -12.40
N GLU A 151 39.66 16.87 -11.98
CA GLU A 151 39.09 18.11 -11.40
C GLU A 151 37.76 17.83 -10.67
N GLU A 152 37.49 18.57 -9.59
CA GLU A 152 36.21 18.61 -8.90
C GLU A 152 35.38 19.78 -9.45
N ASN A 153 34.05 19.66 -9.47
CA ASN A 153 33.18 20.81 -9.74
C ASN A 153 31.97 20.76 -8.80
N ASP A 154 32.11 21.46 -7.69
CA ASP A 154 31.06 21.62 -6.68
C ASP A 154 29.89 22.42 -7.26
N ARG A 155 28.68 21.88 -7.13
CA ARG A 155 27.43 22.55 -7.47
C ARG A 155 26.49 22.51 -6.29
N SER A 156 26.77 23.43 -5.36
CA SER A 156 25.81 23.97 -4.43
C SER A 156 24.47 24.23 -5.13
N PHE A 157 23.41 23.68 -4.56
CA PHE A 157 22.03 23.82 -5.03
C PHE A 157 21.25 24.55 -3.95
N ASP A 158 20.78 25.75 -4.23
CA ASP A 158 20.09 26.58 -3.24
C ASP A 158 18.82 25.92 -2.73
N LEU A 159 18.69 25.85 -1.40
CA LEU A 159 17.43 25.51 -0.74
C LEU A 159 16.53 26.76 -0.67
N PRO A 160 15.34 26.77 -1.28
CA PRO A 160 14.35 27.80 -1.00
C PRO A 160 13.73 27.59 0.39
N GLU A 161 13.61 28.66 1.17
CA GLU A 161 12.95 28.63 2.47
C GLU A 161 11.45 28.30 2.36
N PRO A 162 10.89 27.42 3.19
CA PRO A 162 9.45 27.26 3.31
C PRO A 162 8.87 28.40 4.18
N LEU A 163 8.45 29.48 3.54
CA LEU A 163 7.59 30.50 4.17
C LEU A 163 6.33 29.84 4.75
N GLY A 164 6.04 30.10 6.03
CA GLY A 164 4.94 29.46 6.74
C GLY A 164 3.58 30.07 6.40
N GLU A 165 2.59 29.23 6.06
CA GLU A 165 1.18 29.62 5.98
C GLU A 165 0.34 28.94 7.06
N ASN A 166 -0.32 29.76 7.88
CA ASN A 166 -1.26 29.33 8.91
C ASN A 166 -2.55 28.78 8.27
N ARG A 167 -2.72 27.45 8.24
CA ARG A 167 -4.05 26.86 7.94
C ARG A 167 -4.86 26.69 9.21
N ALA A 168 -5.73 27.68 9.45
CA ALA A 168 -6.74 27.64 10.49
C ALA A 168 -7.63 26.39 10.37
N ALA A 169 -7.98 25.79 11.52
CA ALA A 169 -8.98 24.73 11.56
C ALA A 169 -10.35 25.26 11.10
N PRO A 170 -11.14 24.48 10.33
CA PRO A 170 -12.44 24.93 9.84
C PRO A 170 -13.42 25.11 11.00
N GLN A 171 -13.80 26.36 11.28
CA GLN A 171 -14.75 26.72 12.34
C GLN A 171 -16.20 26.31 11.96
N LEU A 172 -16.54 25.04 12.15
CA LEU A 172 -17.88 24.51 11.86
C LEU A 172 -18.88 24.77 13.00
N ALA A 173 -19.03 26.04 13.41
CA ALA A 173 -19.77 26.45 14.60
C ALA A 173 -20.98 27.36 14.27
N LYS A 174 -22.10 26.75 13.83
CA LYS A 174 -23.51 27.21 13.99
C LYS A 174 -24.47 26.32 13.19
N LEU A 175 -24.93 25.21 13.79
CA LEU A 175 -26.00 24.38 13.22
C LEU A 175 -26.77 23.64 14.34
N SER A 176 -28.09 23.85 14.39
CA SER A 176 -29.07 23.16 15.26
C SER A 176 -28.91 23.29 16.79
N GLU A 177 -29.10 24.50 17.32
CA GLU A 177 -29.70 24.64 18.65
C GLU A 177 -31.16 24.12 18.57
N GLY A 178 -31.52 23.13 19.39
CA GLY A 178 -32.89 22.58 19.45
C GLY A 178 -33.04 21.06 19.29
N HIS A 179 -32.00 20.33 18.86
CA HIS A 179 -32.04 18.85 18.88
C HIS A 179 -31.53 18.29 20.22
N ALA A 180 -32.29 17.36 20.83
CA ALA A 180 -32.00 16.79 22.15
C ALA A 180 -30.64 16.08 22.30
N PHE A 181 -30.03 15.69 21.16
CA PHE A 181 -28.72 15.05 21.09
C PHE A 181 -27.61 16.00 20.60
N GLY A 182 -27.91 17.28 20.37
CA GLY A 182 -26.92 18.29 19.97
C GLY A 182 -25.81 18.49 21.01
N SER A 183 -26.12 18.24 22.29
CA SER A 183 -25.28 18.47 23.46
C SER A 183 -24.67 17.19 24.07
N LEU A 184 -24.60 16.08 23.31
CA LEU A 184 -23.88 14.86 23.73
C LEU A 184 -22.41 15.16 24.06
N SER A 185 -21.90 14.55 25.14
CA SER A 185 -20.48 14.63 25.47
C SER A 185 -19.62 13.91 24.43
N THR A 186 -18.69 14.64 23.81
CA THR A 186 -17.68 14.10 22.88
C THR A 186 -16.34 13.97 23.59
N PRO A 187 -15.69 12.79 23.61
CA PRO A 187 -14.33 12.66 24.13
C PRO A 187 -13.35 13.56 23.35
N ALA A 188 -12.30 14.06 24.02
CA ALA A 188 -11.37 15.03 23.42
C ALA A 188 -10.61 14.52 22.18
N THR A 189 -10.55 13.20 21.97
CA THR A 189 -9.93 12.54 20.81
C THR A 189 -10.91 12.26 19.66
N TRP A 190 -12.18 12.69 19.78
CA TRP A 190 -13.23 12.43 18.79
C TRP A 190 -13.68 13.72 18.08
N ILE A 191 -13.95 13.62 16.79
CA ILE A 191 -14.41 14.73 15.95
C ILE A 191 -15.90 14.54 15.64
N LYS A 192 -16.70 15.60 15.85
CA LYS A 192 -18.11 15.68 15.46
C LYS A 192 -18.23 16.21 14.03
N LEU A 193 -18.53 15.33 13.08
CA LEU A 193 -18.63 15.63 11.65
C LEU A 193 -20.09 15.85 11.25
N ALA A 194 -20.39 17.01 10.65
CA ALA A 194 -21.73 17.26 10.11
C ALA A 194 -22.00 16.43 8.85
N THR A 195 -23.18 15.81 8.77
CA THR A 195 -23.61 15.01 7.60
C THR A 195 -24.56 15.82 6.72
N ALA A 196 -24.51 15.61 5.41
CA ALA A 196 -25.38 16.30 4.45
C ALA A 196 -26.88 15.99 4.70
N PRO A 197 -27.79 16.91 4.33
CA PRO A 197 -29.22 16.80 4.69
C PRO A 197 -29.98 15.79 3.81
N THR A 198 -29.78 14.51 4.09
CA THR A 198 -30.59 13.38 3.57
C THR A 198 -31.22 12.64 4.74
N ASP A 199 -32.23 13.28 5.34
CA ASP A 199 -33.13 12.86 6.43
C ASP A 199 -32.53 12.40 7.77
N THR A 200 -31.28 11.96 7.84
CA THR A 200 -30.59 11.58 9.09
C THR A 200 -30.43 12.77 10.05
N LEU A 201 -30.24 12.51 11.36
CA LEU A 201 -29.76 13.57 12.25
C LEU A 201 -28.32 13.91 11.86
N PRO A 202 -27.93 15.20 11.90
CA PRO A 202 -26.91 15.69 10.98
C PRO A 202 -25.48 15.57 11.53
N TYR A 203 -25.18 14.60 12.41
CA TYR A 203 -23.82 14.44 12.91
C TYR A 203 -23.41 12.98 13.16
N VAL A 204 -22.15 12.73 12.85
CA VAL A 204 -21.40 11.50 13.15
C VAL A 204 -20.28 11.87 14.12
N ILE A 205 -19.96 11.00 15.07
CA ILE A 205 -18.81 11.20 15.97
C ILE A 205 -17.78 10.11 15.68
N CYS A 206 -16.54 10.50 15.37
CA CYS A 206 -15.46 9.59 14.94
C CYS A 206 -14.18 9.77 15.76
N GLN A 207 -13.50 8.66 16.08
CA GLN A 207 -12.08 8.66 16.46
C GLN A 207 -11.21 8.27 15.26
N THR A 208 -10.14 9.03 15.01
CA THR A 208 -9.26 8.87 13.83
C THR A 208 -7.78 8.85 14.21
N GLN A 209 -7.00 7.95 13.61
CA GLN A 209 -5.58 7.76 13.92
C GLN A 209 -4.65 8.28 12.81
N ALA A 210 -4.68 9.60 12.55
CA ALA A 210 -3.65 10.33 11.78
C ALA A 210 -3.83 11.85 11.95
N ASN A 211 -2.74 12.61 11.96
CA ASN A 211 -2.79 14.08 11.73
C ASN A 211 -2.90 14.39 10.22
N ASP A 212 -2.49 13.47 9.36
CA ASP A 212 -2.51 13.63 7.91
C ASP A 212 -3.88 13.28 7.32
N PHE A 213 -4.61 14.31 6.90
CA PHE A 213 -5.96 14.20 6.30
C PHE A 213 -6.03 13.30 5.05
N SER A 214 -4.89 12.94 4.45
CA SER A 214 -4.78 11.98 3.33
C SER A 214 -5.10 10.54 3.73
N HIS A 215 -4.91 10.16 5.00
CA HIS A 215 -5.01 8.77 5.47
C HIS A 215 -5.88 8.60 6.73
N LEU A 216 -7.04 9.28 6.78
CA LEU A 216 -8.01 9.13 7.87
C LEU A 216 -8.55 7.70 8.00
N THR A 217 -7.97 6.94 8.93
CA THR A 217 -8.48 5.67 9.44
C THR A 217 -9.53 5.95 10.51
N ILE A 218 -10.79 5.76 10.16
CA ILE A 218 -11.90 5.77 11.12
C ILE A 218 -11.86 4.46 11.91
N GLU A 219 -11.34 4.52 13.13
CA GLU A 219 -11.24 3.35 14.02
C GLU A 219 -12.54 3.08 14.76
N ARG A 220 -13.21 4.13 15.24
CA ARG A 220 -14.45 4.09 16.01
C ARG A 220 -15.39 5.16 15.47
N MET A 221 -16.66 4.83 15.28
CA MET A 221 -17.66 5.76 14.77
C MET A 221 -19.05 5.46 15.32
N VAL A 222 -19.77 6.51 15.75
CA VAL A 222 -21.20 6.44 16.05
C VAL A 222 -21.97 7.35 15.10
N GLN A 223 -22.91 6.77 14.36
CA GLN A 223 -23.80 7.47 13.44
C GLN A 223 -25.20 7.56 14.05
N PHE A 224 -25.74 8.77 14.19
CA PHE A 224 -27.10 9.00 14.69
C PHE A 224 -28.05 9.26 13.52
N ALA A 225 -28.67 8.21 12.99
CA ALA A 225 -29.69 8.34 11.95
C ALA A 225 -31.07 8.66 12.55
N LYS A 226 -31.94 9.35 11.80
CA LYS A 226 -33.40 9.26 12.06
C LYS A 226 -33.90 7.98 11.39
N PRO A 227 -34.51 7.08 12.14
CA PRO A 227 -35.65 6.34 11.64
C PRO A 227 -36.71 6.12 12.74
N VAL A 228 -37.72 5.29 12.43
CA VAL A 228 -38.90 4.98 13.25
C VAL A 228 -39.90 6.16 13.29
N PRO A 229 -41.21 5.92 13.06
CA PRO A 229 -42.23 6.98 13.07
C PRO A 229 -42.59 7.51 14.48
N GLU A 230 -41.99 6.94 15.53
CA GLU A 230 -42.20 7.34 16.92
C GLU A 230 -41.45 8.64 17.23
N ARG A 231 -42.20 9.67 17.64
CA ARG A 231 -41.70 11.05 17.80
C ARG A 231 -40.62 11.15 18.88
N GLY A 232 -39.35 11.22 18.45
CA GLY A 232 -38.19 11.49 19.31
C GLY A 232 -37.16 10.35 19.38
N SER A 233 -37.45 9.20 18.76
CA SER A 233 -36.48 8.11 18.62
C SER A 233 -35.40 8.41 17.57
N VAL A 234 -34.21 7.83 17.77
CA VAL A 234 -33.02 7.97 16.92
C VAL A 234 -32.33 6.61 16.85
N LEU A 235 -31.81 6.21 15.69
CA LEU A 235 -31.01 4.99 15.56
C LEU A 235 -29.53 5.34 15.66
N ALA A 236 -28.94 5.04 16.81
CA ALA A 236 -27.49 5.01 16.97
C ALA A 236 -26.95 3.72 16.34
N THR A 237 -26.15 3.85 15.29
CA THR A 237 -25.43 2.73 14.67
C THR A 237 -23.94 2.85 15.02
N VAL A 238 -23.41 1.80 15.64
CA VAL A 238 -22.02 1.72 16.11
C VAL A 238 -21.17 1.00 15.07
N TYR A 239 -20.02 1.58 14.75
CA TYR A 239 -19.05 0.99 13.84
C TYR A 239 -17.64 0.94 14.44
N LEU A 240 -16.96 -0.20 14.26
CA LEU A 240 -15.55 -0.40 14.58
C LEU A 240 -14.78 -0.76 13.30
N ARG A 241 -13.68 -0.05 13.02
CA ARG A 241 -12.81 -0.26 11.85
C ARG A 241 -13.58 -0.34 10.51
N ARG A 242 -14.62 0.49 10.37
CA ARG A 242 -15.60 0.57 9.26
C ARG A 242 -16.60 -0.59 9.14
N TRP A 243 -16.64 -1.53 10.09
CA TRP A 243 -17.67 -2.56 10.19
C TRP A 243 -18.77 -2.13 11.14
N GLU A 244 -20.03 -2.33 10.77
CA GLU A 244 -21.15 -2.19 11.70
C GLU A 244 -21.02 -3.24 12.80
N GLN A 245 -21.30 -2.87 14.06
CA GLN A 245 -21.27 -3.77 15.21
C GLN A 245 -22.67 -3.90 15.83
N SER A 246 -23.32 -2.77 16.12
CA SER A 246 -24.63 -2.77 16.76
C SER A 246 -25.51 -1.61 16.32
N LYS A 247 -26.82 -1.78 16.54
CA LYS A 247 -27.89 -0.83 16.25
C LYS A 247 -28.77 -0.67 17.49
N HIS A 248 -28.90 0.56 17.98
CA HIS A 248 -29.67 0.88 19.18
C HIS A 248 -30.67 2.00 18.89
N VAL A 249 -31.94 1.77 19.18
CA VAL A 249 -32.95 2.83 19.18
C VAL A 249 -32.85 3.59 20.51
N VAL A 250 -32.47 4.86 20.45
CA VAL A 250 -32.29 5.73 21.61
C VAL A 250 -33.28 6.89 21.56
N THR A 251 -34.02 7.09 22.65
CA THR A 251 -35.02 8.16 22.82
C THR A 251 -34.55 9.31 23.69
N SER A 252 -33.42 9.14 24.39
CA SER A 252 -32.87 10.13 25.32
C SER A 252 -31.35 10.22 25.24
N ARG A 253 -30.81 11.37 25.65
CA ARG A 253 -29.36 11.60 25.82
C ARG A 253 -28.69 10.51 26.68
N GLN A 254 -29.34 10.11 27.78
CA GLN A 254 -28.83 9.10 28.71
C GLN A 254 -28.68 7.70 28.08
N GLY A 255 -29.44 7.37 27.02
CA GLY A 255 -29.24 6.15 26.25
C GLY A 255 -28.12 6.25 25.19
N ALA A 256 -27.77 7.45 24.76
CA ALA A 256 -26.78 7.70 23.71
C ALA A 256 -25.35 7.88 24.23
N GLU A 257 -25.16 8.53 25.38
CA GLU A 257 -23.82 8.75 25.96
C GLU A 257 -23.07 7.46 26.36
N PRO A 258 -23.72 6.40 26.90
CA PRO A 258 -23.06 5.11 27.16
C PRO A 258 -22.47 4.47 25.90
N LEU A 259 -23.12 4.61 24.73
CA LEU A 259 -22.59 4.06 23.48
C LEU A 259 -21.26 4.71 23.10
N ILE A 260 -21.13 6.03 23.30
CA ILE A 260 -19.89 6.79 23.04
C ILE A 260 -18.82 6.45 24.09
N LYS A 261 -19.20 6.41 25.37
CA LYS A 261 -18.27 6.12 26.47
C LYS A 261 -17.71 4.69 26.40
N ASN A 262 -18.57 3.69 26.24
CA ASN A 262 -18.17 2.28 26.16
C ASN A 262 -17.30 1.99 24.93
N LEU A 263 -17.40 2.79 23.86
CA LEU A 263 -16.47 2.73 22.74
C LEU A 263 -15.12 3.37 23.05
N CYS A 264 -15.07 4.37 23.93
CA CYS A 264 -13.83 5.01 24.34
C CYS A 264 -13.02 4.09 25.27
N ASP A 265 -13.68 3.60 26.33
CA ASP A 265 -13.04 2.98 27.49
C ASP A 265 -12.56 1.54 27.23
N ASP A 266 -13.32 0.71 26.47
CA ASP A 266 -13.03 -0.73 26.32
C ASP A 266 -12.98 -1.19 24.84
N PRO A 267 -11.78 -1.43 24.27
CA PRO A 267 -11.65 -1.95 22.90
C PRO A 267 -11.89 -3.46 22.75
N ILE A 268 -12.04 -4.21 23.85
CA ILE A 268 -12.01 -5.69 23.84
C ILE A 268 -13.41 -6.31 24.07
N LEU A 269 -14.27 -5.67 24.88
CA LEU A 269 -15.56 -6.26 25.29
C LEU A 269 -16.64 -6.28 24.19
N TRP A 270 -16.53 -5.46 23.16
CA TRP A 270 -17.50 -5.36 22.05
C TRP A 270 -17.45 -6.52 21.04
N VAL A 271 -16.62 -7.54 21.26
CA VAL A 271 -16.49 -8.73 20.39
C VAL A 271 -17.46 -9.87 20.77
N TRP A 272 -18.28 -9.68 21.82
CA TRP A 272 -19.00 -10.77 22.50
C TRP A 272 -20.50 -10.53 22.78
N TYR A 273 -21.22 -9.80 21.90
CA TYR A 273 -22.69 -9.74 21.87
C TYR A 273 -23.23 -9.56 20.45
#